data_AF-A0A843HD89-F1
#
_entry.id   AF-A0A843HD89-F1
#
_cell.length_a   1.000
_cell.length_b   1.000
_cell.length_c   1.000
_cell.angle_alpha   90.00
_cell.angle_beta   90.00
_cell.angle_gamma   90.00
#
_symmetry.space_group_name_H-M   'P 1'
#
loop_
_entity.id
_entity.type
_entity.pdbx_description
1 polymer ?
#
loop_
_entity_poly.entity_id
_entity_poly.type
_entity_poly.pdbx_seq_one_letter_code
_entity_poly.pdbx_strand_id
1 'polypeptide(L)'
;MFKVRIIHPRPTSDLYYNWNKADSYNTPLRGAIGKRGIGKTFGPFKKAILGAIKGFAFIYVVENKEQVKTLAQDRGVKFFEAIKQYATEHPTTHKGLLYKHLIEGTSSVDEDEELDDIFKTTTQLKGGTIRLNDKNIGYIIAWDDFANIKRNNFPKNIRYILIDEFMPEQTDINSVKISRKITSLLQSIGRTRNDFTVYLMSNALRRTDALLDRLKCSNIKLGEAYIVSDDYGPLLYMEYIDPNNFKKLNEIQDSSIAGRVAKLLDEDNLDKNIFRDELKDNEIIPSEPKPCSLLCCLHGEGSSIRISITKDHNDVYVMEDYGQNVKKRYCIDKRFIAPAVIFVPDYKDYLLGLYNRGIMKFQSANIKLIFKAILNIK
;
A
#
# COMPACT_ATOMS: atom_id res chain seq x y z
N MET A 1 10.34 -21.82 1.66
CA MET A 1 10.58 -21.13 2.96
C MET A 1 11.12 -19.74 2.68
N PHE A 2 10.62 -18.68 3.33
CA PHE A 2 11.09 -17.31 3.04
C PHE A 2 12.45 -17.02 3.71
N LYS A 3 13.35 -16.35 2.97
CA LYS A 3 14.64 -15.86 3.46
C LYS A 3 14.71 -14.35 3.30
N VAL A 4 15.25 -13.66 4.31
CA VAL A 4 15.41 -12.20 4.29
C VAL A 4 16.89 -11.85 4.28
N ARG A 5 17.30 -11.03 3.33
CA ARG A 5 18.63 -10.42 3.28
C ARG A 5 18.50 -8.92 3.52
N ILE A 6 19.24 -8.42 4.50
CA ILE A 6 19.31 -6.98 4.82
C ILE A 6 20.44 -6.37 4.00
N ILE A 7 20.18 -5.17 3.47
CA ILE A 7 21.14 -4.32 2.78
C ILE A 7 21.02 -2.89 3.31
N HIS A 8 22.10 -2.13 3.22
CA HIS A 8 22.14 -0.73 3.60
C HIS A 8 22.32 0.13 2.36
N PRO A 9 21.28 0.81 1.87
CA PRO A 9 21.43 1.73 0.77
C PRO A 9 22.41 2.84 1.06
N ARG A 10 23.29 3.11 0.08
CA ARG A 10 24.19 4.26 0.16
C ARG A 10 23.36 5.54 0.03
N PRO A 11 23.75 6.63 0.72
CA PRO A 11 23.18 7.94 0.51
C PRO A 11 23.24 8.33 -0.96
N THR A 12 22.23 9.04 -1.43
CA THR A 12 22.21 9.63 -2.78
C THR A 12 22.42 11.13 -2.70
N SER A 13 23.03 11.72 -3.73
CA SER A 13 23.04 13.18 -3.92
C SER A 13 21.81 13.68 -4.66
N ASP A 14 20.95 12.76 -5.13
CA ASP A 14 19.77 13.07 -5.91
C ASP A 14 18.74 13.85 -5.07
N LEU A 15 18.03 14.76 -5.73
CA LEU A 15 16.96 15.53 -5.10
C LEU A 15 15.74 14.66 -4.76
N TYR A 16 15.52 13.57 -5.51
CA TYR A 16 14.37 12.68 -5.39
C TYR A 16 14.80 11.21 -5.36
N TYR A 17 13.93 10.36 -4.82
CA TYR A 17 14.16 8.92 -4.72
C TYR A 17 14.29 8.26 -6.09
N ASN A 18 15.35 7.48 -6.26
CA ASN A 18 15.71 6.84 -7.51
C ASN A 18 15.46 5.32 -7.46
N TRP A 19 14.40 4.89 -8.17
CA TRP A 19 14.00 3.48 -8.26
C TRP A 19 14.97 2.58 -9.03
N ASN A 20 16.01 3.10 -9.70
CA ASN A 20 16.94 2.26 -10.49
C ASN A 20 17.64 1.21 -9.64
N LYS A 21 17.93 1.54 -8.38
CA LYS A 21 18.51 0.57 -7.44
C LYS A 21 17.53 -0.54 -7.09
N ALA A 22 16.30 -0.19 -6.71
CA ALA A 22 15.27 -1.19 -6.44
C ALA A 22 15.02 -2.09 -7.66
N ASP A 23 15.03 -1.51 -8.86
CA ASP A 23 14.85 -2.23 -10.12
C ASP A 23 16.02 -3.15 -10.47
N SER A 24 17.26 -2.84 -10.07
CA SER A 24 18.43 -3.67 -10.39
C SER A 24 18.41 -5.03 -9.68
N TYR A 25 17.63 -5.17 -8.62
CA TYR A 25 17.38 -6.46 -7.97
C TYR A 25 16.41 -7.36 -8.73
N ASN A 26 15.75 -6.83 -9.77
CA ASN A 26 14.83 -7.57 -10.65
C ASN A 26 13.75 -8.39 -9.91
N THR A 27 13.30 -7.91 -8.75
CA THR A 27 12.24 -8.55 -7.97
C THR A 27 10.86 -8.22 -8.56
N PRO A 28 9.87 -9.14 -8.53
CA PRO A 28 8.49 -8.85 -8.94
C PRO A 28 7.82 -7.76 -8.09
N LEU A 29 8.08 -7.74 -6.78
CA LEU A 29 7.56 -6.73 -5.86
C LEU A 29 8.68 -5.75 -5.48
N ARG A 30 8.39 -4.45 -5.48
CA ARG A 30 9.33 -3.39 -5.11
C ARG A 30 8.63 -2.36 -4.26
N GLY A 31 9.11 -2.14 -3.06
CA GLY A 31 8.49 -1.30 -2.05
C GLY A 31 9.40 -0.17 -1.59
N ALA A 32 8.81 1.01 -1.39
CA ALA A 32 9.47 2.18 -0.84
C ALA A 32 8.58 2.83 0.21
N ILE A 33 9.12 2.91 1.43
CA ILE A 33 8.48 3.56 2.57
C ILE A 33 9.35 4.76 2.95
N GLY A 34 8.76 5.93 3.15
CA GLY A 34 9.49 7.13 3.53
C GLY A 34 8.64 8.37 3.39
N LYS A 35 9.12 9.53 3.84
CA LYS A 35 8.31 10.75 3.93
C LYS A 35 7.67 11.21 2.61
N ARG A 36 6.66 12.07 2.75
CA ARG A 36 5.98 12.73 1.63
C ARG A 36 6.96 13.61 0.82
N GLY A 37 6.69 13.74 -0.47
CA GLY A 37 7.42 14.67 -1.35
C GLY A 37 8.81 14.22 -1.82
N ILE A 38 9.30 13.03 -1.45
CA ILE A 38 10.60 12.52 -1.95
C ILE A 38 10.53 11.90 -3.35
N GLY A 39 9.38 11.96 -4.03
CA GLY A 39 9.23 11.47 -5.41
C GLY A 39 8.99 9.96 -5.56
N LYS A 40 8.58 9.25 -4.50
CA LYS A 40 8.31 7.79 -4.53
C LYS A 40 7.31 7.40 -5.63
N THR A 41 6.22 8.15 -5.75
CA THR A 41 5.13 7.90 -6.72
C THR A 41 5.51 8.25 -8.15
N PHE A 42 6.26 9.34 -8.33
CA PHE A 42 6.56 9.86 -9.66
C PHE A 42 7.48 8.92 -10.47
N GLY A 43 8.48 8.31 -9.84
CA GLY A 43 9.42 7.41 -10.52
C GLY A 43 8.77 6.20 -11.22
N PRO A 44 7.95 5.39 -10.52
CA PRO A 44 7.23 4.26 -11.11
C PRO A 44 6.18 4.72 -12.10
N PHE A 45 5.51 5.84 -11.84
CA PHE A 45 4.52 6.41 -12.77
C PHE A 45 5.15 6.77 -14.11
N LYS A 46 6.31 7.45 -14.08
CA LYS A 46 7.14 7.71 -15.26
C LYS A 46 7.48 6.43 -16.04
N LYS A 47 7.87 5.36 -15.34
CA LYS A 47 8.16 4.05 -15.96
C LYS A 47 6.92 3.42 -16.59
N ALA A 48 5.76 3.55 -15.95
CA ALA A 48 4.49 3.04 -16.46
C ALA A 48 4.07 3.72 -17.77
N ILE A 49 4.21 5.05 -17.85
CA ILE A 49 3.92 5.81 -19.09
C ILE A 49 4.89 5.43 -20.20
N LEU A 50 6.19 5.28 -19.91
CA LEU A 50 7.16 4.77 -20.90
C LEU A 50 6.82 3.35 -21.36
N GLY A 51 6.35 2.51 -20.44
CA GLY A 51 5.82 1.19 -20.74
C GLY A 51 4.63 1.25 -21.69
N ALA A 52 3.69 2.16 -21.44
CA ALA A 52 2.50 2.38 -22.26
C ALA A 52 2.85 2.73 -23.71
N ILE A 53 3.84 3.60 -23.88
CA ILE A 53 4.40 3.97 -25.19
C ILE A 53 4.96 2.75 -25.92
N LYS A 54 5.63 1.84 -25.20
CA LYS A 54 6.14 0.57 -25.73
C LYS A 54 5.08 -0.52 -25.90
N GLY A 55 3.79 -0.18 -25.72
CA GLY A 55 2.68 -1.10 -25.91
C GLY A 55 2.33 -1.95 -24.70
N PHE A 56 2.92 -1.71 -23.53
CA PHE A 56 2.46 -2.32 -22.28
C PHE A 56 1.26 -1.57 -21.69
N ALA A 57 0.58 -2.17 -20.70
CA ALA A 57 -0.43 -1.50 -19.92
C ALA A 57 -0.01 -1.40 -18.45
N PHE A 58 -0.67 -0.53 -17.68
CA PHE A 58 -0.45 -0.44 -16.24
C PHE A 58 -1.73 -0.29 -15.43
N ILE A 59 -1.64 -0.56 -14.14
CA ILE A 59 -2.70 -0.31 -13.18
C ILE A 59 -2.16 0.64 -12.11
N TYR A 60 -2.93 1.67 -11.79
CA TYR A 60 -2.68 2.59 -10.69
C TYR A 60 -3.78 2.38 -9.64
N VAL A 61 -3.40 1.94 -8.44
CA VAL A 61 -4.34 1.65 -7.36
C VAL A 61 -4.35 2.81 -6.38
N VAL A 62 -5.56 3.25 -6.05
CA VAL A 62 -5.86 4.29 -5.06
C VAL A 62 -6.78 3.72 -3.98
N GLU A 63 -6.97 4.47 -2.91
CA GLU A 63 -7.75 4.04 -1.77
C GLU A 63 -9.23 3.89 -2.12
N ASN A 64 -9.85 4.96 -2.60
CA ASN A 64 -11.31 5.04 -2.72
C ASN A 64 -11.78 5.59 -4.07
N LYS A 65 -13.08 5.45 -4.35
CA LYS A 65 -13.68 5.88 -5.63
C LYS A 65 -13.66 7.38 -5.84
N GLU A 66 -13.68 8.17 -4.77
CA GLU A 66 -13.61 9.64 -4.86
C GLU A 66 -12.24 10.10 -5.35
N GLN A 67 -11.16 9.42 -4.95
CA GLN A 67 -9.84 9.64 -5.54
C GLN A 67 -9.83 9.30 -7.04
N VAL A 68 -10.45 8.19 -7.46
CA VAL A 68 -10.56 7.86 -8.91
C VAL A 68 -11.29 8.97 -9.66
N LYS A 69 -12.42 9.45 -9.14
CA LYS A 69 -13.18 10.56 -9.76
C LYS A 69 -12.34 11.82 -9.85
N THR A 70 -11.68 12.20 -8.75
CA THR A 70 -10.83 13.40 -8.67
C THR A 70 -9.67 13.33 -9.66
N LEU A 71 -9.01 12.18 -9.76
CA LEU A 71 -7.92 11.99 -10.72
C LEU A 71 -8.42 11.95 -12.16
N ALA A 72 -9.65 11.49 -12.40
CA ALA A 72 -10.29 11.44 -13.71
C ALA A 72 -10.95 12.75 -14.17
N GLN A 73 -11.10 13.73 -13.28
CA GLN A 73 -11.64 15.06 -13.63
C GLN A 73 -10.83 15.70 -14.76
N ASP A 74 -11.53 16.46 -15.60
CA ASP A 74 -10.94 17.19 -16.72
C ASP A 74 -10.04 16.34 -17.61
N ARG A 75 -10.47 15.11 -17.91
CA ARG A 75 -9.73 14.12 -18.72
C ARG A 75 -8.39 13.70 -18.11
N GLY A 76 -8.21 13.87 -16.80
CA GLY A 76 -7.02 13.44 -16.09
C GLY A 76 -5.93 14.50 -15.95
N VAL A 77 -6.27 15.79 -16.03
CA VAL A 77 -5.30 16.89 -15.91
C VAL A 77 -4.42 16.72 -14.67
N LYS A 78 -5.02 16.52 -13.49
CA LYS A 78 -4.29 16.30 -12.23
C LYS A 78 -3.44 15.02 -12.25
N PHE A 79 -3.96 13.95 -12.85
CA PHE A 79 -3.26 12.68 -12.91
C PHE A 79 -1.98 12.76 -13.76
N PHE A 80 -2.00 13.55 -14.84
CA PHE A 80 -0.84 13.71 -15.74
C PHE A 80 0.03 14.93 -15.42
N GLU A 81 -0.38 15.79 -14.49
CA GLU A 81 0.27 17.08 -14.19
C GLU A 81 1.78 16.96 -13.96
N ALA A 82 2.21 16.02 -13.11
CA ALA A 82 3.63 15.80 -12.84
C ALA A 82 4.43 15.39 -14.08
N ILE A 83 3.81 14.67 -15.03
CA ILE A 83 4.45 14.31 -16.30
C ILE A 83 4.52 15.54 -17.21
N LYS A 84 3.49 16.40 -17.21
CA LYS A 84 3.51 17.68 -17.95
C LYS A 84 4.62 18.58 -17.45
N GLN A 85 4.68 18.79 -16.14
CA GLN A 85 5.71 19.60 -15.51
C GLN A 85 7.11 19.09 -15.84
N TYR A 86 7.34 17.77 -15.72
CA TYR A 86 8.63 17.17 -16.06
C TYR A 86 9.00 17.39 -17.54
N ALA A 87 8.04 17.29 -18.45
CA ALA A 87 8.25 17.56 -19.87
C ALA A 87 8.68 19.03 -20.11
N THR A 88 8.02 19.97 -19.45
CA THR A 88 8.33 21.41 -19.52
C THR A 88 9.70 21.75 -18.95
N GLU A 89 10.08 21.12 -17.83
CA GLU A 89 11.38 21.34 -17.17
C GLU A 89 12.56 20.70 -17.93
N HIS A 90 12.29 19.67 -18.74
CA HIS A 90 13.32 18.90 -19.44
C HIS A 90 13.09 18.85 -20.96
N PRO A 91 12.87 19.99 -21.64
CA PRO A 91 12.30 20.05 -22.98
C PRO A 91 13.22 19.45 -24.05
N THR A 92 14.52 19.33 -23.79
CA THR A 92 15.53 18.82 -24.73
C THR A 92 15.92 17.37 -24.46
N THR A 93 15.52 16.80 -23.33
CA THR A 93 15.83 15.39 -23.04
C THR A 93 14.92 14.49 -23.86
N HIS A 94 15.43 13.36 -24.37
CA HIS A 94 14.61 12.37 -25.09
C HIS A 94 13.32 12.03 -24.33
N LYS A 95 13.40 11.88 -22.99
CA LYS A 95 12.22 11.60 -22.16
C LYS A 95 11.26 12.78 -22.08
N GLY A 96 11.76 14.00 -21.94
CA GLY A 96 10.92 15.21 -21.89
C GLY A 96 10.22 15.46 -23.22
N LEU A 97 10.92 15.33 -24.34
CA LEU A 97 10.35 15.38 -25.69
C LEU A 97 9.22 14.36 -25.88
N LEU A 98 9.48 13.10 -25.50
CA LEU A 98 8.50 12.02 -25.58
C LEU A 98 7.22 12.34 -24.77
N TYR A 99 7.37 12.89 -23.56
CA TYR A 99 6.21 13.27 -22.74
C TYR A 99 5.48 14.50 -23.26
N LYS A 100 6.22 15.51 -23.73
CA LYS A 100 5.64 16.70 -24.35
C LYS A 100 4.77 16.29 -25.52
N HIS A 101 5.30 15.44 -26.40
CA HIS A 101 4.57 14.86 -27.52
C HIS A 101 3.32 14.10 -27.09
N LEU A 102 3.46 13.25 -26.06
CA LEU A 102 2.36 12.43 -25.51
C LEU A 102 1.20 13.27 -24.94
N ILE A 103 1.49 14.45 -24.40
CA ILE A 103 0.52 15.31 -23.72
C ILE A 103 -0.06 16.37 -24.67
N GLU A 104 0.80 16.99 -25.48
CA GLU A 104 0.45 18.16 -26.31
C GLU A 104 0.04 17.75 -27.73
N GLY A 105 0.38 16.53 -28.18
CA GLY A 105 0.00 16.02 -29.51
C GLY A 105 0.61 16.81 -30.68
N THR A 106 1.77 17.45 -30.47
CA THR A 106 2.42 18.33 -31.46
C THR A 106 3.24 17.55 -32.48
N SER A 107 2.81 17.56 -33.75
CA SER A 107 3.31 16.76 -34.88
C SER A 107 4.75 17.01 -35.38
N SER A 108 5.67 17.56 -34.60
CA SER A 108 7.01 17.90 -35.11
C SER A 108 8.13 17.45 -34.19
N VAL A 109 8.68 16.27 -34.46
CA VAL A 109 10.06 15.91 -34.12
C VAL A 109 10.69 15.43 -35.41
N ASP A 110 11.46 16.30 -36.08
CA ASP A 110 12.29 15.87 -37.20
C ASP A 110 13.46 15.01 -36.69
N GLU A 111 13.77 13.96 -37.46
CA GLU A 111 14.96 13.08 -37.45
C GLU A 111 14.91 11.84 -36.52
N ASP A 112 14.06 10.86 -36.85
CA ASP A 112 14.44 9.50 -37.30
C ASP A 112 13.19 8.57 -37.34
N GLU A 113 12.89 8.06 -38.53
CA GLU A 113 11.62 7.51 -39.06
C GLU A 113 10.96 6.27 -38.38
N GLU A 114 11.11 6.00 -37.08
CA GLU A 114 10.36 4.91 -36.41
C GLU A 114 9.30 5.36 -35.38
N LEU A 115 9.29 6.63 -34.97
CA LEU A 115 8.41 7.13 -33.89
C LEU A 115 7.22 7.97 -34.37
N ASP A 116 7.29 8.53 -35.58
CA ASP A 116 6.30 9.49 -36.11
C ASP A 116 4.92 8.87 -36.40
N ASP A 117 4.87 7.58 -36.73
CA ASP A 117 3.60 6.89 -37.01
C ASP A 117 2.81 6.53 -35.74
N ILE A 118 3.42 6.55 -34.55
CA ILE A 118 2.80 6.05 -33.32
C ILE A 118 1.95 7.13 -32.61
N PHE A 119 2.17 8.42 -32.92
CA PHE A 119 1.71 9.50 -32.04
C PHE A 119 0.93 10.61 -32.74
N LYS A 120 -0.35 10.32 -33.00
CA LYS A 120 -1.38 11.34 -33.29
C LYS A 120 -2.38 11.42 -32.12
N THR A 121 -2.20 12.43 -31.24
CA THR A 121 -3.19 13.08 -30.32
C THR A 121 -3.65 12.49 -28.96
N THR A 122 -3.45 13.32 -27.92
CA THR A 122 -4.06 13.47 -26.55
C THR A 122 -4.35 12.26 -25.65
N THR A 123 -3.85 12.33 -24.41
CA THR A 123 -4.28 11.48 -23.29
C THR A 123 -5.70 11.80 -22.81
N GLN A 124 -6.47 10.77 -22.47
CA GLN A 124 -7.81 10.91 -21.89
C GLN A 124 -8.02 9.90 -20.76
N LEU A 125 -8.57 10.37 -19.64
CA LEU A 125 -9.00 9.53 -18.53
C LEU A 125 -10.52 9.57 -18.41
N LYS A 126 -11.18 8.41 -18.56
CA LYS A 126 -12.66 8.30 -18.47
C LYS A 126 -13.05 7.10 -17.62
N GLY A 127 -13.77 7.34 -16.52
CA GLY A 127 -14.27 6.29 -15.63
C GLY A 127 -13.18 5.38 -15.08
N GLY A 128 -11.98 5.92 -14.83
CA GLY A 128 -10.81 5.16 -14.39
C GLY A 128 -10.05 4.45 -15.52
N THR A 129 -10.53 4.43 -16.77
CA THR A 129 -9.74 3.91 -17.90
C THR A 129 -8.83 4.99 -18.45
N ILE A 130 -7.54 4.68 -18.55
CA ILE A 130 -6.49 5.54 -19.06
C ILE A 130 -6.29 5.24 -20.55
N ARG A 131 -6.49 6.24 -21.40
CA ARG A 131 -6.32 6.13 -22.85
C ARG A 131 -5.23 7.07 -23.35
N LEU A 132 -4.49 6.59 -24.35
CA LEU A 132 -3.52 7.33 -25.13
C LEU A 132 -3.76 7.01 -26.60
N ASN A 133 -4.04 8.03 -27.42
CA ASN A 133 -4.38 7.87 -28.85
C ASN A 133 -5.49 6.82 -29.05
N ASP A 134 -6.58 6.92 -28.27
CA ASP A 134 -7.69 5.95 -28.19
C ASP A 134 -7.34 4.50 -27.78
N LYS A 135 -6.07 4.19 -27.62
CA LYS A 135 -5.61 2.92 -27.07
C LYS A 135 -5.73 2.92 -25.56
N ASN A 136 -6.32 1.86 -25.01
CA ASN A 136 -6.32 1.64 -23.57
C ASN A 136 -4.91 1.27 -23.10
N ILE A 137 -4.32 2.13 -22.27
CA ILE A 137 -2.96 1.95 -21.73
C ILE A 137 -2.96 1.61 -20.24
N GLY A 138 -4.12 1.61 -19.58
CA GLY A 138 -4.19 1.26 -18.18
C GLY A 138 -5.47 1.65 -17.47
N TYR A 139 -5.46 1.43 -16.16
CA TYR A 139 -6.61 1.67 -15.31
C TYR A 139 -6.20 2.34 -14.00
N ILE A 140 -7.02 3.25 -13.51
CA ILE A 140 -7.04 3.72 -12.12
C ILE A 140 -8.14 2.96 -11.39
N ILE A 141 -7.77 2.31 -10.30
CA ILE A 141 -8.61 1.38 -9.56
C ILE A 141 -8.65 1.77 -8.09
N ALA A 142 -9.85 1.85 -7.51
CA ALA A 142 -10.01 1.98 -6.06
C ALA A 142 -9.98 0.62 -5.37
N TRP A 143 -9.43 0.55 -4.15
CA TRP A 143 -9.46 -0.67 -3.35
C TRP A 143 -10.88 -1.18 -3.06
N ASP A 144 -11.84 -0.27 -2.94
CA ASP A 144 -13.22 -0.61 -2.61
C ASP A 144 -14.02 -1.17 -3.78
N ASP A 145 -13.54 -0.98 -5.01
CA ASP A 145 -14.23 -1.50 -6.20
C ASP A 145 -13.70 -2.86 -6.67
N PHE A 146 -12.79 -3.45 -5.90
CA PHE A 146 -12.02 -4.60 -6.33
C PHE A 146 -12.88 -5.83 -6.67
N ALA A 147 -14.02 -6.01 -6.00
CA ALA A 147 -14.96 -7.09 -6.30
C ALA A 147 -15.57 -6.98 -7.70
N ASN A 148 -15.84 -5.76 -8.17
CA ASN A 148 -16.39 -5.50 -9.50
C ASN A 148 -15.31 -5.67 -10.58
N ILE A 149 -14.08 -5.29 -10.25
CA ILE A 149 -12.93 -5.33 -11.15
C ILE A 149 -12.54 -6.77 -11.53
N LYS A 150 -12.70 -7.75 -10.63
CA LYS A 150 -12.44 -9.17 -10.94
C LYS A 150 -13.25 -9.73 -12.12
N ARG A 151 -14.40 -9.11 -12.43
CA ARG A 151 -15.25 -9.53 -13.56
C ARG A 151 -14.74 -8.98 -14.90
N ASN A 152 -13.88 -7.97 -14.88
CA ASN A 152 -13.29 -7.40 -16.09
C ASN A 152 -12.05 -8.21 -16.51
N ASN A 153 -11.98 -8.57 -17.79
CA ASN A 153 -10.77 -9.14 -18.36
C ASN A 153 -9.69 -8.06 -18.45
N PHE A 154 -8.71 -8.13 -17.57
CA PHE A 154 -7.52 -7.31 -17.68
C PHE A 154 -6.71 -7.66 -18.94
N PRO A 155 -6.16 -6.64 -19.65
CA PRO A 155 -5.39 -6.92 -20.85
C PRO A 155 -4.09 -7.65 -20.51
N LYS A 156 -3.70 -8.58 -21.38
CA LYS A 156 -2.53 -9.47 -21.17
C LYS A 156 -1.20 -8.74 -21.14
N ASN A 157 -1.14 -7.48 -21.58
CA ASN A 157 0.07 -6.68 -21.65
C ASN A 157 0.31 -5.80 -20.40
N ILE A 158 -0.43 -5.99 -19.30
CA ILE A 158 -0.15 -5.26 -18.05
C ILE A 158 1.26 -5.61 -17.56
N ARG A 159 2.15 -4.62 -17.53
CA ARG A 159 3.55 -4.76 -17.09
C ARG A 159 3.80 -4.12 -15.73
N TYR A 160 3.03 -3.08 -15.39
CA TYR A 160 3.26 -2.30 -14.18
C TYR A 160 1.99 -2.20 -13.34
N ILE A 161 2.12 -2.46 -12.04
CA ILE A 161 1.06 -2.27 -11.05
C ILE A 161 1.61 -1.32 -9.99
N LEU A 162 1.01 -0.16 -9.85
CA LEU A 162 1.43 0.90 -8.96
C LEU A 162 0.40 0.97 -7.85
N ILE A 163 0.81 0.67 -6.62
CA ILE A 163 -0.04 0.75 -5.45
C ILE A 163 0.51 1.88 -4.59
N ASP A 164 -0.16 3.03 -4.69
CA ASP A 164 0.15 4.16 -3.81
C ASP A 164 -0.58 4.00 -2.48
N GLU A 165 0.02 4.55 -1.43
CA GLU A 165 -0.49 4.48 -0.05
C GLU A 165 -0.91 3.07 0.38
N PHE A 166 -0.09 2.05 0.08
CA PHE A 166 -0.42 0.66 0.43
C PHE A 166 -0.57 0.45 1.95
N MET A 167 -0.01 1.35 2.75
CA MET A 167 -0.35 1.53 4.16
C MET A 167 -1.02 2.90 4.32
N PRO A 168 -2.36 2.98 4.46
CA PRO A 168 -3.05 4.25 4.67
C PRO A 168 -2.64 4.89 6.00
N GLU A 169 -2.71 6.22 6.09
CA GLU A 169 -2.28 6.97 7.29
C GLU A 169 -3.20 6.77 8.50
N GLN A 170 -4.50 6.53 8.26
CA GLN A 170 -5.46 6.21 9.31
C GLN A 170 -5.86 4.74 9.23
N THR A 171 -6.01 4.11 10.40
CA THR A 171 -6.39 2.71 10.48
C THR A 171 -7.92 2.59 10.51
N ASP A 172 -8.52 2.23 9.36
CA ASP A 172 -9.93 1.84 9.26
C ASP A 172 -10.05 0.33 8.97
N ILE A 173 -11.21 -0.28 9.21
CA ILE A 173 -11.54 -1.68 8.92
C ILE A 173 -11.21 -2.05 7.46
N ASN A 174 -11.32 -1.09 6.54
CA ASN A 174 -10.97 -1.24 5.13
C ASN A 174 -9.46 -1.43 4.89
N SER A 175 -8.61 -0.86 5.74
CA SER A 175 -7.14 -1.01 5.69
C SER A 175 -6.69 -2.43 6.03
N VAL A 176 -7.41 -3.12 6.92
CA VAL A 176 -7.11 -4.50 7.36
C VAL A 176 -7.17 -5.50 6.20
N LYS A 177 -7.99 -5.21 5.18
CA LYS A 177 -8.20 -6.10 4.02
C LYS A 177 -7.20 -5.85 2.88
N ILE A 178 -6.33 -4.84 2.96
CA ILE A 178 -5.42 -4.47 1.86
C ILE A 178 -4.54 -5.64 1.44
N SER A 179 -3.99 -6.39 2.39
CA SER A 179 -3.15 -7.58 2.08
C SER A 179 -3.88 -8.59 1.18
N ARG A 180 -5.13 -8.91 1.51
CA ARG A 180 -5.98 -9.80 0.70
C ARG A 180 -6.37 -9.17 -0.63
N LYS A 181 -6.64 -7.86 -0.65
CA LYS A 181 -6.96 -7.12 -1.89
C LYS A 181 -5.76 -7.14 -2.85
N ILE A 182 -4.54 -6.89 -2.38
CA ILE A 182 -3.29 -6.98 -3.15
C ILE A 182 -3.12 -8.38 -3.73
N THR A 183 -3.07 -9.43 -2.88
CA THR A 183 -2.89 -10.81 -3.36
C THR A 183 -3.92 -11.17 -4.42
N SER A 184 -5.17 -10.79 -4.20
CA SER A 184 -6.22 -11.10 -5.13
C SER A 184 -6.14 -10.31 -6.44
N LEU A 185 -5.65 -9.06 -6.43
CA LEU A 185 -5.38 -8.26 -7.64
C LEU A 185 -4.29 -8.93 -8.47
N LEU A 186 -3.17 -9.30 -7.82
CA LEU A 186 -2.05 -9.96 -8.47
C LEU A 186 -2.47 -11.31 -9.07
N GLN A 187 -3.28 -12.10 -8.37
CA GLN A 187 -3.83 -13.34 -8.91
C GLN A 187 -4.80 -13.12 -10.07
N SER A 188 -5.50 -12.00 -10.13
CA SER A 188 -6.44 -11.70 -11.22
C SER A 188 -5.71 -11.30 -12.51
N ILE A 189 -4.59 -10.60 -12.39
CA ILE A 189 -3.76 -10.15 -13.52
C ILE A 189 -2.76 -11.23 -13.95
N GLY A 190 -2.17 -11.89 -12.95
CA GLY A 190 -0.92 -12.63 -13.04
C GLY A 190 -1.05 -14.14 -12.95
N ARG A 191 -2.24 -14.73 -13.11
CA ARG A 191 -2.53 -16.17 -12.85
C ARG A 191 -1.38 -17.13 -13.19
N THR A 192 -0.83 -17.02 -14.39
CA THR A 192 0.31 -17.81 -14.89
C THR A 192 1.45 -16.94 -15.41
N ARG A 193 1.41 -15.64 -15.14
CA ARG A 193 2.29 -14.64 -15.72
C ARG A 193 3.31 -14.20 -14.69
N ASN A 194 4.57 -14.13 -15.11
CA ASN A 194 5.68 -13.66 -14.28
C ASN A 194 6.30 -12.37 -14.84
N ASP A 195 5.66 -11.77 -15.85
CA ASP A 195 6.16 -10.66 -16.64
C ASP A 195 5.56 -9.31 -16.21
N PHE A 196 5.31 -9.10 -14.92
CA PHE A 196 4.88 -7.81 -14.40
C PHE A 196 5.65 -7.42 -13.13
N THR A 197 5.65 -6.13 -12.85
CA THR A 197 6.26 -5.53 -11.65
C THR A 197 5.21 -4.81 -10.84
N VAL A 198 5.26 -4.97 -9.53
CA VAL A 198 4.41 -4.27 -8.56
C VAL A 198 5.26 -3.29 -7.77
N TYR A 199 4.88 -2.02 -7.80
CA TYR A 199 5.45 -0.96 -6.97
C TYR A 199 4.52 -0.67 -5.79
N LEU A 200 5.03 -0.81 -4.58
CA LEU A 200 4.35 -0.53 -3.31
C LEU A 200 4.92 0.77 -2.72
N MET A 201 4.12 1.82 -2.62
CA MET A 201 4.57 3.12 -2.12
C MET A 201 3.80 3.48 -0.85
N SER A 202 4.50 3.91 0.20
CA SER A 202 3.85 4.40 1.42
C SER A 202 4.59 5.58 2.02
N ASN A 203 3.82 6.57 2.49
CA ASN A 203 4.34 7.69 3.25
C ASN A 203 4.56 7.37 4.73
N ALA A 204 3.91 6.31 5.22
CA ALA A 204 3.83 6.01 6.64
C ALA A 204 4.24 4.55 6.91
N LEU A 205 4.92 4.30 8.02
CA LEU A 205 5.41 2.98 8.43
C LEU A 205 4.67 2.46 9.65
N ARG A 206 3.72 1.54 9.46
CA ARG A 206 3.13 0.78 10.57
C ARG A 206 3.86 -0.53 10.76
N ARG A 207 4.73 -0.64 11.77
CA ARG A 207 5.47 -1.91 12.04
C ARG A 207 4.54 -3.10 12.27
N THR A 208 3.35 -2.86 12.82
CA THR A 208 2.31 -3.87 13.08
C THR A 208 1.38 -4.11 11.89
N ASP A 209 1.65 -3.53 10.71
CA ASP A 209 0.83 -3.75 9.52
C ASP A 209 0.89 -5.21 9.07
N ALA A 210 -0.30 -5.80 8.88
CA ALA A 210 -0.42 -7.21 8.51
C ALA A 210 0.22 -7.52 7.15
N LEU A 211 0.28 -6.56 6.22
CA LEU A 211 1.00 -6.76 4.96
C LEU A 211 2.51 -6.79 5.21
N LEU A 212 3.06 -5.86 6.00
CA LEU A 212 4.50 -5.86 6.28
C LEU A 212 4.95 -7.13 7.00
N ASP A 213 4.17 -7.62 7.96
CA ASP A 213 4.47 -8.89 8.63
C ASP A 213 4.43 -10.08 7.65
N ARG A 214 3.40 -10.17 6.80
CA ARG A 214 3.28 -11.22 5.77
C ARG A 214 4.40 -11.14 4.74
N LEU A 215 4.88 -9.94 4.42
CA LEU A 215 6.02 -9.69 3.54
C LEU A 215 7.37 -9.84 4.23
N LYS A 216 7.42 -10.18 5.53
CA LYS A 216 8.67 -10.33 6.31
C LYS A 216 9.49 -9.04 6.43
N CYS A 217 8.80 -7.89 6.46
CA CYS A 217 9.38 -6.56 6.55
C CYS A 217 8.93 -5.76 7.80
N SER A 218 8.24 -6.36 8.76
CA SER A 218 7.78 -5.68 10.00
C SER A 218 8.92 -5.08 10.83
N ASN A 219 10.10 -5.70 10.78
CA ASN A 219 11.29 -5.27 11.53
C ASN A 219 12.25 -4.37 10.75
N ILE A 220 11.87 -3.89 9.56
CA ILE A 220 12.73 -3.00 8.76
C ILE A 220 13.12 -1.75 9.56
N LYS A 221 14.40 -1.36 9.50
CA LYS A 221 14.90 -0.13 10.15
C LYS A 221 15.12 0.97 9.13
N LEU A 222 15.16 2.20 9.63
CA LEU A 222 15.42 3.38 8.81
C LEU A 222 16.78 3.24 8.10
N GLY A 223 16.81 3.50 6.81
CA GLY A 223 18.02 3.36 5.99
C GLY A 223 18.38 1.91 5.64
N GLU A 224 17.49 0.94 5.91
CA GLU A 224 17.66 -0.44 5.45
C GLU A 224 16.77 -0.74 4.24
N ALA A 225 17.21 -1.69 3.43
CA ALA A 225 16.36 -2.37 2.46
C ALA A 225 16.43 -3.89 2.64
N TYR A 226 15.29 -4.55 2.44
CA TYR A 226 15.08 -5.96 2.68
C TYR A 226 14.84 -6.63 1.33
N ILE A 227 15.60 -7.68 1.05
CA ILE A 227 15.38 -8.55 -0.09
C ILE A 227 14.79 -9.84 0.45
N VAL A 228 13.53 -10.10 0.12
CA VAL A 228 12.83 -11.31 0.54
C VAL A 228 12.79 -12.27 -0.63
N SER A 229 13.30 -13.47 -0.39
CA SER A 229 13.35 -14.55 -1.38
C SER A 229 12.49 -15.72 -0.92
N ASP A 230 11.89 -16.41 -1.87
CA ASP A 230 11.23 -17.70 -1.66
C ASP A 230 12.00 -18.82 -2.37
N ASP A 231 11.36 -19.98 -2.54
CA ASP A 231 11.98 -21.13 -3.19
C ASP A 231 12.19 -20.94 -4.71
N TYR A 232 11.62 -19.89 -5.30
CA TYR A 232 11.74 -19.52 -6.71
C TYR A 232 12.71 -18.34 -6.96
N GLY A 233 13.25 -17.74 -5.90
CA GLY A 233 14.25 -16.67 -5.98
C GLY A 233 13.81 -15.36 -5.32
N PRO A 234 14.45 -14.22 -5.66
CA PRO A 234 14.11 -12.91 -5.11
C PRO A 234 12.69 -12.48 -5.49
N LEU A 235 11.82 -12.29 -4.48
CA LEU A 235 10.41 -11.95 -4.65
C LEU A 235 10.12 -10.47 -4.40
N LEU A 236 10.75 -9.89 -3.37
CA LEU A 236 10.49 -8.53 -2.90
C LEU A 236 11.78 -7.78 -2.61
N TYR A 237 11.84 -6.54 -3.06
CA TYR A 237 12.70 -5.48 -2.52
C TYR A 237 11.83 -4.53 -1.71
N MET A 238 12.15 -4.22 -0.45
CA MET A 238 11.44 -3.23 0.36
C MET A 238 12.45 -2.31 1.03
N GLU A 239 12.36 -0.99 0.82
CA GLU A 239 13.26 -0.01 1.43
C GLU A 239 12.53 0.92 2.38
N TYR A 240 13.07 1.12 3.58
CA TYR A 240 12.68 2.20 4.46
C TYR A 240 13.70 3.33 4.32
N ILE A 241 13.30 4.33 3.53
CA ILE A 241 14.17 5.38 3.03
C ILE A 241 14.56 6.31 4.18
N ASP A 242 15.86 6.45 4.40
CA ASP A 242 16.40 7.47 5.30
C ASP A 242 16.27 8.86 4.65
N PRO A 243 15.48 9.78 5.22
CA PRO A 243 15.35 11.14 4.70
C PRO A 243 16.64 11.95 4.76
N ASN A 244 17.60 11.59 5.62
CA ASN A 244 18.89 12.28 5.69
C ASN A 244 19.70 12.11 4.41
N ASN A 245 19.37 11.08 3.60
CA ASN A 245 19.92 10.91 2.27
C ASN A 245 19.45 11.99 1.26
N PHE A 246 18.51 12.87 1.63
CA PHE A 246 17.94 13.90 0.75
C PHE A 246 18.13 15.31 1.31
N LYS A 247 19.33 15.63 1.81
CA LYS A 247 19.63 16.89 2.52
C LYS A 247 19.11 18.15 1.81
N LYS A 248 19.38 18.30 0.51
CA LYS A 248 18.91 19.45 -0.29
C LYS A 248 17.39 19.54 -0.35
N LEU A 249 16.69 18.41 -0.46
CA LEU A 249 15.24 18.38 -0.46
C LEU A 249 14.70 18.76 0.92
N ASN A 250 15.34 18.30 2.00
CA ASN A 250 14.97 18.65 3.37
C ASN A 250 15.07 20.17 3.58
N GLU A 251 16.16 20.79 3.15
CA GLU A 251 16.35 22.25 3.23
C GLU A 251 15.26 23.03 2.48
N ILE A 252 14.87 22.57 1.29
CA ILE A 252 13.77 23.16 0.52
C ILE A 252 12.42 22.97 1.23
N GLN A 253 12.16 21.79 1.77
CA GLN A 253 10.91 21.50 2.47
C GLN A 253 10.80 22.31 3.77
N ASP A 254 11.87 22.38 4.56
CA ASP A 254 11.90 23.07 5.85
C ASP A 254 11.77 24.60 5.69
N SER A 255 12.27 25.15 4.59
CA SER A 255 12.13 26.58 4.25
C SER A 255 10.75 26.94 3.67
N SER A 256 10.00 25.96 3.17
CA SER A 256 8.65 26.18 2.62
C SER A 256 7.66 26.68 3.69
N ILE A 257 6.56 27.32 3.26
CA ILE A 257 5.47 27.69 4.18
C ILE A 257 4.95 26.46 4.92
N ALA A 258 4.70 25.36 4.19
CA ALA A 258 4.21 24.11 4.79
C ALA A 258 5.18 23.53 5.82
N GLY A 259 6.48 23.49 5.53
CA GLY A 259 7.49 23.01 6.48
C GLY A 259 7.63 23.90 7.72
N ARG A 260 7.59 25.22 7.53
CA ARG A 260 7.60 26.17 8.66
C ARG A 260 6.36 26.04 9.54
N VAL A 261 5.18 25.84 8.95
CA VAL A 261 3.93 25.59 9.70
C VAL A 261 3.99 24.25 10.42
N ALA A 262 4.44 23.18 9.76
CA ALA A 262 4.59 21.86 10.37
C ALA A 262 5.52 21.92 11.61
N LYS A 263 6.66 22.60 11.47
CA LYS A 263 7.60 22.85 12.57
C LYS A 263 7.01 23.69 13.69
N LEU A 264 6.21 24.72 13.36
CA LEU A 264 5.51 25.54 14.35
C LEU A 264 4.48 24.74 15.15
N LEU A 265 3.83 23.76 14.51
CA LEU A 265 2.82 22.90 15.11
C LEU A 265 3.39 21.64 15.79
N ASP A 266 4.72 21.47 15.84
CA ASP A 266 5.40 20.25 16.32
C ASP A 266 4.93 18.97 15.60
N GLU A 267 4.53 19.15 14.33
CA GLU A 267 4.17 18.10 13.37
C GLU A 267 5.42 17.81 12.54
N ASP A 268 6.21 16.80 12.90
CA ASP A 268 7.35 16.40 12.08
C ASP A 268 6.87 15.66 10.82
N ASN A 269 7.41 16.05 9.66
CA ASN A 269 7.23 15.33 8.39
C ASN A 269 7.77 13.87 8.41
N LEU A 270 8.41 13.46 9.53
CA LEU A 270 9.12 12.19 9.70
C LEU A 270 8.96 11.58 11.09
N ASP A 271 9.09 12.37 12.16
CA ASP A 271 9.47 11.87 13.49
C ASP A 271 8.33 11.61 14.47
N LYS A 272 7.07 11.68 14.01
CA LYS A 272 5.94 11.09 14.75
C LYS A 272 4.97 10.32 13.84
N ASN A 273 5.50 9.50 12.93
CA ASN A 273 4.79 8.29 12.50
C ASN A 273 4.76 7.22 13.64
N ILE A 274 4.78 7.64 14.92
CA ILE A 274 4.18 6.87 15.99
C ILE A 274 2.70 6.92 15.68
N PHE A 275 2.21 5.90 14.97
CA PHE A 275 0.78 5.71 14.85
C PHE A 275 0.21 5.74 16.26
N ARG A 276 -0.92 6.44 16.44
CA ARG A 276 -1.66 6.44 17.72
C ARG A 276 -2.03 5.03 18.21
N ASP A 277 -1.75 4.01 17.39
CA ASP A 277 -2.08 2.61 17.56
C ASP A 277 -0.84 1.70 17.78
N GLU A 278 0.38 2.22 18.00
CA GLU A 278 1.50 1.34 18.37
C GLU A 278 1.13 0.53 19.63
N LEU A 279 1.04 -0.79 19.49
CA LEU A 279 0.90 -1.68 20.63
C LEU A 279 2.16 -1.55 21.47
N LYS A 280 1.99 -1.32 22.77
CA LYS A 280 3.10 -1.44 23.70
C LYS A 280 3.61 -2.87 23.65
N ASP A 281 4.91 -3.10 23.87
CA ASP A 281 5.50 -4.45 23.83
C ASP A 281 4.75 -5.46 24.71
N ASN A 282 4.26 -4.99 25.86
CA ASN A 282 3.47 -5.80 26.78
C ASN A 282 2.05 -6.09 26.29
N GLU A 283 1.57 -5.52 25.20
CA GLU A 283 0.29 -5.80 24.57
C GLU A 283 0.43 -6.68 23.32
N ILE A 284 1.66 -7.04 22.92
CA ILE A 284 1.92 -7.87 21.75
C ILE A 284 1.97 -9.35 22.18
N ILE A 285 1.43 -10.24 21.34
CA ILE A 285 1.61 -11.69 21.55
C ILE A 285 3.10 -12.03 21.42
N PRO A 286 3.72 -12.71 22.40
CA PRO A 286 5.14 -13.03 22.35
C PRO A 286 5.46 -13.94 21.16
N SER A 287 6.70 -13.87 20.65
CA SER A 287 7.18 -14.71 19.54
C SER A 287 7.03 -16.21 19.81
N GLU A 288 7.12 -16.60 21.08
CA GLU A 288 6.85 -17.94 21.58
C GLU A 288 5.60 -17.92 22.48
N PRO A 289 4.39 -18.03 21.90
CA PRO A 289 3.14 -17.95 22.65
C PRO A 289 2.94 -19.16 23.55
N LYS A 290 2.42 -18.92 24.77
CA LYS A 290 2.07 -19.98 25.71
C LYS A 290 0.95 -20.86 25.11
N PRO A 291 0.87 -22.14 25.51
CA PRO A 291 -0.26 -23.00 25.15
C PRO A 291 -1.59 -22.35 25.57
N CYS A 292 -2.51 -22.25 24.62
CA CYS A 292 -3.81 -21.61 24.81
C CYS A 292 -4.96 -22.49 24.31
N SER A 293 -6.17 -22.15 24.76
CA SER A 293 -7.41 -22.77 24.33
C SER A 293 -8.35 -21.72 23.74
N LEU A 294 -9.16 -22.11 22.76
CA LEU A 294 -10.12 -21.20 22.13
C LEU A 294 -11.21 -20.83 23.14
N LEU A 295 -11.28 -19.54 23.46
CA LEU A 295 -12.38 -18.96 24.23
C LEU A 295 -13.59 -18.76 23.29
N CYS A 296 -13.43 -17.94 22.26
CA CYS A 296 -14.47 -17.67 21.26
C CYS A 296 -13.92 -17.05 19.98
N CYS A 297 -14.74 -17.03 18.93
CA CYS A 297 -14.57 -16.13 17.78
C CYS A 297 -15.64 -15.03 17.85
N LEU A 298 -15.23 -13.77 17.89
CA LEU A 298 -16.12 -12.64 18.01
C LEU A 298 -16.33 -11.96 16.65
N HIS A 299 -17.58 -11.80 16.24
CA HIS A 299 -17.99 -11.22 14.94
C HIS A 299 -18.43 -9.77 15.09
N GLY A 300 -18.01 -8.94 14.14
CA GLY A 300 -18.48 -7.58 13.94
C GLY A 300 -18.74 -7.25 12.48
N GLU A 301 -18.69 -5.97 12.15
CA GLU A 301 -18.96 -5.49 10.80
C GLU A 301 -17.88 -5.96 9.82
N GLY A 302 -18.22 -6.98 9.01
CA GLY A 302 -17.39 -7.48 7.92
C GLY A 302 -16.04 -8.09 8.34
N SER A 303 -15.84 -8.37 9.63
CA SER A 303 -14.62 -8.94 10.20
C SER A 303 -14.93 -9.78 11.45
N SER A 304 -14.03 -10.70 11.79
CA SER A 304 -14.10 -11.49 13.01
C SER A 304 -12.70 -11.68 13.60
N ILE A 305 -12.65 -11.82 14.92
CA ILE A 305 -11.42 -12.02 15.68
C ILE A 305 -11.51 -13.30 16.50
N ARG A 306 -10.37 -13.95 16.70
CA ARG A 306 -10.25 -15.13 17.54
C ARG A 306 -9.68 -14.74 18.88
N ILE A 307 -10.35 -15.14 19.95
CA ILE A 307 -9.92 -14.89 21.33
C ILE A 307 -9.59 -16.24 21.96
N SER A 308 -8.35 -16.38 22.44
CA SER A 308 -7.85 -17.58 23.10
C SER A 308 -7.30 -17.23 24.47
N ILE A 309 -7.45 -18.12 25.44
CA ILE A 309 -6.95 -17.93 26.80
C ILE A 309 -5.82 -18.91 27.07
N THR A 310 -4.73 -18.44 27.68
CA THR A 310 -3.62 -19.32 28.07
C THR A 310 -4.05 -20.30 29.14
N LYS A 311 -3.39 -21.46 29.22
CA LYS A 311 -3.71 -22.50 30.22
C LYS A 311 -3.54 -22.02 31.67
N ASP A 312 -2.64 -21.07 31.90
CA ASP A 312 -2.40 -20.43 33.20
C ASP A 312 -3.38 -19.28 33.48
N HIS A 313 -4.29 -18.96 32.55
CA HIS A 313 -5.28 -17.88 32.63
C HIS A 313 -4.69 -16.47 32.85
N ASN A 314 -3.38 -16.31 32.65
CA ASN A 314 -2.69 -15.04 32.86
C ASN A 314 -2.75 -14.13 31.63
N ASP A 315 -2.85 -14.70 30.43
CA ASP A 315 -2.86 -13.96 29.18
C ASP A 315 -4.06 -14.36 28.31
N VAL A 316 -4.57 -13.38 27.56
CA VAL A 316 -5.63 -13.59 26.57
C VAL A 316 -5.12 -13.13 25.22
N TYR A 317 -5.02 -14.05 24.27
CA TYR A 317 -4.52 -13.79 22.92
C TYR A 317 -5.66 -13.48 21.97
N VAL A 318 -5.62 -12.29 21.36
CA VAL A 318 -6.57 -11.81 20.37
C VAL A 318 -5.89 -11.78 19.01
N MET A 319 -6.44 -12.53 18.06
CA MET A 319 -5.81 -12.80 16.76
C MET A 319 -6.82 -12.68 15.61
N GLU A 320 -6.33 -12.65 14.38
CA GLU A 320 -7.14 -12.79 13.17
C GLU A 320 -7.91 -14.12 13.18
N ASP A 321 -9.20 -14.07 12.84
CA ASP A 321 -10.01 -15.28 12.69
C ASP A 321 -9.82 -15.88 11.29
N TYR A 322 -9.22 -17.06 11.23
CA TYR A 322 -9.00 -17.79 9.97
C TYR A 322 -10.26 -18.49 9.44
N GLY A 323 -11.40 -18.41 10.13
CA GLY A 323 -12.69 -18.87 9.63
C GLY A 323 -12.90 -20.39 9.62
N GLN A 324 -11.94 -21.17 10.12
CA GLN A 324 -12.01 -22.63 10.14
C GLN A 324 -12.94 -23.20 11.23
N ASN A 325 -13.19 -22.42 12.30
CA ASN A 325 -14.03 -22.85 13.42
C ASN A 325 -15.48 -22.41 13.21
N VAL A 326 -16.38 -23.40 13.10
CA VAL A 326 -17.84 -23.17 13.09
C VAL A 326 -18.45 -23.14 14.50
N LYS A 327 -17.72 -23.60 15.53
CA LYS A 327 -18.18 -23.62 16.92
C LYS A 327 -17.70 -22.38 17.69
N LYS A 328 -18.45 -21.97 18.72
CA LYS A 328 -18.14 -20.83 19.63
C LYS A 328 -17.96 -19.48 18.92
N ARG A 329 -18.76 -19.20 17.88
CA ARG A 329 -18.78 -17.89 17.23
C ARG A 329 -19.91 -17.05 17.79
N TYR A 330 -19.58 -15.85 18.24
CA TYR A 330 -20.51 -14.96 18.93
C TYR A 330 -20.51 -13.56 18.31
N CYS A 331 -21.62 -12.84 18.46
CA CYS A 331 -21.69 -11.41 18.20
C CYS A 331 -22.33 -10.67 19.37
N ILE A 332 -21.94 -9.41 19.56
CA ILE A 332 -22.48 -8.51 20.60
C ILE A 332 -23.56 -7.60 20.05
N ASP A 333 -23.67 -7.49 18.72
CA ASP A 333 -24.70 -6.73 18.02
C ASP A 333 -25.59 -7.68 17.20
N LYS A 334 -26.91 -7.51 17.32
CA LYS A 334 -27.92 -8.32 16.65
C LYS A 334 -27.81 -8.25 15.13
N ARG A 335 -27.26 -7.16 14.58
CA ARG A 335 -27.04 -6.97 13.13
C ARG A 335 -26.10 -8.01 12.54
N PHE A 336 -25.26 -8.65 13.35
CA PHE A 336 -24.25 -9.62 12.90
C PHE A 336 -24.62 -11.08 13.18
N ILE A 337 -25.89 -11.37 13.49
CA ILE A 337 -26.38 -12.74 13.60
C ILE A 337 -26.30 -13.44 12.24
N ALA A 338 -25.77 -14.65 12.22
CA ALA A 338 -25.65 -15.50 11.04
C ALA A 338 -25.84 -16.97 11.44
N PRO A 339 -26.06 -17.92 10.51
CA PRO A 339 -26.38 -19.32 10.84
C PRO A 339 -25.42 -20.03 11.81
N ALA A 340 -24.15 -19.61 11.86
CA ALA A 340 -23.14 -20.16 12.77
C ALA A 340 -22.66 -19.16 13.85
N VAL A 341 -23.34 -18.01 14.00
CA VAL A 341 -22.95 -16.91 14.90
C VAL A 341 -24.09 -16.62 15.85
N ILE A 342 -23.84 -16.82 17.15
CA ILE A 342 -24.84 -16.70 18.22
C ILE A 342 -24.73 -15.31 18.86
N PHE A 343 -25.86 -14.63 19.05
CA PHE A 343 -25.89 -13.36 19.76
C PHE A 343 -25.69 -13.56 21.27
N VAL A 344 -24.61 -12.99 21.81
CA VAL A 344 -24.25 -13.10 23.24
C VAL A 344 -23.76 -11.73 23.73
N PRO A 345 -24.68 -10.82 24.12
CA PRO A 345 -24.31 -9.45 24.50
C PRO A 345 -23.46 -9.40 25.78
N ASP A 346 -23.67 -10.34 26.70
CA ASP A 346 -22.96 -10.40 27.99
C ASP A 346 -21.44 -10.60 27.85
N TYR A 347 -20.99 -11.10 26.70
CA TYR A 347 -19.55 -11.19 26.40
C TYR A 347 -18.89 -9.83 26.32
N LYS A 348 -19.64 -8.76 26.05
CA LYS A 348 -19.11 -7.40 26.02
C LYS A 348 -18.45 -7.05 27.36
N ASP A 349 -19.18 -7.19 28.46
CA ASP A 349 -18.69 -6.79 29.78
C ASP A 349 -17.56 -7.69 30.27
N TYR A 350 -17.65 -9.00 29.97
CA TYR A 350 -16.58 -9.95 30.26
C TYR A 350 -15.28 -9.57 29.54
N LEU A 351 -15.34 -9.32 28.23
CA LEU A 351 -14.17 -8.97 27.43
C LEU A 351 -13.63 -7.57 27.79
N LEU A 352 -14.49 -6.61 28.12
CA LEU A 352 -14.08 -5.32 28.66
C LEU A 352 -13.31 -5.48 29.98
N GLY A 353 -13.77 -6.37 30.87
CA GLY A 353 -13.08 -6.68 32.12
C GLY A 353 -11.66 -7.23 31.90
N LEU A 354 -11.50 -8.14 30.94
CA LEU A 354 -10.18 -8.68 30.56
C LEU A 354 -9.28 -7.61 29.92
N TYR A 355 -9.85 -6.74 29.08
CA TYR A 355 -9.13 -5.63 28.45
C TYR A 355 -8.63 -4.63 29.48
N ASN A 356 -9.49 -4.20 30.41
CA ASN A 356 -9.16 -3.24 31.47
C ASN A 356 -8.14 -3.78 32.47
N ARG A 357 -8.05 -5.10 32.63
CA ARG A 357 -7.00 -5.77 33.41
C ARG A 357 -5.62 -5.76 32.74
N GLY A 358 -5.50 -5.38 31.47
CA GLY A 358 -4.23 -5.34 30.75
C GLY A 358 -3.64 -6.73 30.42
N ILE A 359 -4.43 -7.79 30.52
CA ILE A 359 -3.99 -9.17 30.22
C ILE A 359 -4.22 -9.58 28.76
N MET A 360 -4.89 -8.74 27.99
CA MET A 360 -5.09 -8.99 26.56
C MET A 360 -3.83 -8.64 25.77
N LYS A 361 -3.34 -9.61 25.01
CA LYS A 361 -2.28 -9.47 24.02
C LYS A 361 -2.86 -9.62 22.63
N PHE A 362 -2.44 -8.76 21.72
CA PHE A 362 -2.95 -8.65 20.37
C PHE A 362 -1.89 -9.09 19.37
N GLN A 363 -2.32 -9.78 18.33
CA GLN A 363 -1.46 -10.15 17.21
C GLN A 363 -0.91 -8.91 16.48
N SER A 364 -1.72 -7.85 16.41
CA SER A 364 -1.33 -6.56 15.82
C SER A 364 -2.24 -5.43 16.31
N ALA A 365 -1.80 -4.19 16.12
CA ALA A 365 -2.58 -2.98 16.40
C ALA A 365 -3.96 -3.02 15.69
N ASN A 366 -3.99 -3.53 14.46
CA ASN A 366 -5.22 -3.71 13.69
C ASN A 366 -6.21 -4.63 14.40
N ILE A 367 -5.74 -5.73 15.00
CA ILE A 367 -6.61 -6.64 15.75
C ILE A 367 -7.14 -5.98 17.03
N LYS A 368 -6.33 -5.14 17.68
CA LYS A 368 -6.79 -4.33 18.83
C LYS A 368 -7.87 -3.33 18.40
N LEU A 369 -7.73 -2.68 17.26
CA LEU A 369 -8.75 -1.77 16.73
C LEU A 369 -10.04 -2.49 16.35
N ILE A 370 -9.96 -3.64 15.67
CA ILE A 370 -11.15 -4.45 15.37
C ILE A 370 -11.84 -4.88 16.68
N PHE A 371 -11.07 -5.30 17.68
CA PHE A 371 -11.60 -5.63 19.00
C PHE A 371 -12.32 -4.42 19.64
N LYS A 372 -11.69 -3.24 19.67
CA LYS A 372 -12.31 -2.01 20.18
C LYS A 372 -13.58 -1.66 19.42
N ALA A 373 -13.57 -1.75 18.09
CA ALA A 373 -14.71 -1.47 17.24
C ALA A 373 -15.88 -2.43 17.51
N ILE A 374 -15.62 -3.74 17.61
CA ILE A 374 -16.66 -4.73 17.94
C ILE A 374 -17.27 -4.44 19.33
N LEU A 375 -16.46 -4.00 20.29
CA LEU A 375 -16.90 -3.68 21.63
C LEU A 375 -17.46 -2.26 21.80
N ASN A 376 -17.43 -1.42 20.76
CA ASN A 376 -17.75 0.00 20.81
C ASN A 376 -16.94 0.76 21.90
N ILE A 377 -15.65 0.47 22.01
CA ILE A 377 -14.71 1.17 22.89
C ILE A 377 -14.13 2.37 22.13
N LYS A 378 -14.29 3.58 22.68
CA LYS A 378 -13.68 4.80 22.13
C LYS A 378 -12.14 4.74 22.23
#